data_AF-A0A8T2ZBX3-F1
#
_entry.id   AF-A0A8T2ZBX3-F1
#
_cell.length_a   1.000
_cell.length_b   1.000
_cell.length_c   1.000
_cell.angle_alpha   90.00
_cell.angle_beta   90.00
_cell.angle_gamma   90.00
#
_symmetry.space_group_name_H-M   'P 1'
#
loop_
_entity.id
_entity.type
_entity.pdbx_description
1 polymer ?
#
loop_
_entity_poly.entity_id
_entity_poly.type
_entity_poly.pdbx_seq_one_letter_code
_entity_poly.pdbx_strand_id
1 'polypeptide(L)'
;MGVGMHRSLVQGIKVIFTRSWFYIRGGGGMGRQWYENLKYLKKKNTFTDIIACAEYCIEQRFCPKEKLCIEGRNAGGLLIGSVLNMRPDLFKVAFSGVPFVDALATMLDPTIPLTTSEWEEWGDPRKEVFSHCMKSYAPVDN
;
A
#
# COMPACT_ATOMS: atom_id res chain seq x y z
N MET A 1 -27.59 42.58 -39.65
CA MET A 1 -26.13 42.56 -39.38
C MET A 1 -25.98 42.53 -37.87
N GLY A 2 -25.78 41.36 -37.23
CA GLY A 2 -24.46 40.79 -36.88
C GLY A 2 -23.74 41.74 -35.91
N VAL A 3 -23.40 41.43 -34.66
CA VAL A 3 -22.44 40.44 -34.09
C VAL A 3 -22.55 40.60 -32.55
N GLY A 4 -22.31 39.69 -31.62
CA GLY A 4 -21.88 38.30 -31.58
C GLY A 4 -21.85 37.92 -30.09
N MET A 5 -22.60 36.88 -29.72
CA MET A 5 -22.69 36.40 -28.34
C MET A 5 -21.51 35.46 -28.08
N HIS A 6 -20.39 35.96 -27.53
CA HIS A 6 -19.31 35.11 -27.03
C HIS A 6 -19.72 34.46 -25.72
N ARG A 7 -20.49 33.38 -25.78
CA ARG A 7 -20.59 32.43 -24.66
C ARG A 7 -19.43 31.45 -24.78
N SER A 8 -18.48 31.57 -23.86
CA SER A 8 -17.49 30.51 -23.61
C SER A 8 -18.22 29.21 -23.28
N LEU A 9 -18.07 28.19 -24.14
CA LEU A 9 -18.80 26.92 -24.14
C LEU A 9 -18.08 25.80 -23.36
N VAL A 10 -17.37 26.13 -22.27
CA VAL A 10 -16.79 25.09 -21.39
C VAL A 10 -17.24 25.31 -19.96
N GLN A 11 -18.52 25.04 -19.70
CA GLN A 11 -19.03 24.78 -18.35
C GLN A 11 -19.30 23.28 -18.21
N GLY A 12 -18.70 22.63 -17.22
CA GLY A 12 -19.19 21.34 -16.70
C GLY A 12 -18.29 20.11 -16.79
N ILE A 13 -16.96 20.22 -16.88
CA ILE A 13 -16.09 19.04 -16.70
C ILE A 13 -16.10 18.66 -15.22
N LYS A 14 -16.67 17.50 -14.88
CA LYS A 14 -16.61 16.89 -13.55
C LYS A 14 -15.74 15.63 -13.64
N VAL A 15 -14.64 15.61 -12.90
CA VAL A 15 -13.85 14.38 -12.68
C VAL A 15 -14.39 13.71 -11.43
N ILE A 16 -14.84 12.46 -11.54
CA ILE A 16 -15.41 11.69 -10.44
C ILE A 16 -14.40 10.61 -10.05
N PHE A 17 -14.07 10.56 -8.75
CA PHE A 17 -13.30 9.48 -8.15
C PHE A 17 -14.17 8.72 -7.16
N THR A 18 -14.10 7.40 -7.21
CA THR A 18 -14.62 6.52 -6.15
C THR A 18 -13.45 6.16 -5.24
N ARG A 19 -13.64 6.30 -3.92
CA ARG A 19 -12.64 5.91 -2.92
C ARG A 19 -13.19 4.77 -2.08
N SER A 20 -12.37 3.76 -1.86
CA SER A 20 -12.71 2.59 -1.04
C SER A 20 -11.64 2.39 0.04
N TRP A 21 -12.08 1.90 1.19
CA TRP A 21 -11.19 1.51 2.30
C TRP A 21 -11.26 0.00 2.46
N PHE A 22 -10.09 -0.63 2.50
CA PHE A 22 -9.99 -2.08 2.72
C PHE A 22 -9.45 -2.35 4.11
N TYR A 23 -10.21 -3.11 4.90
CA TYR A 23 -9.80 -3.54 6.25
C TYR A 23 -8.96 -4.82 6.18
N ILE A 24 -7.77 -4.71 5.59
CA ILE A 24 -6.83 -5.83 5.44
C ILE A 24 -6.23 -6.25 6.79
N ARG A 25 -5.70 -7.47 6.86
CA ARG A 25 -5.03 -7.96 8.07
C ARG A 25 -3.79 -7.14 8.39
N GLY A 26 -3.44 -7.08 9.67
CA GLY A 26 -2.41 -6.17 10.19
C GLY A 26 -2.94 -4.78 10.55
N GLY A 27 -4.21 -4.47 10.22
CA GLY A 27 -4.97 -3.38 10.81
C GLY A 27 -5.81 -3.83 12.01
N GLY A 28 -6.54 -2.90 12.63
CA GLY A 28 -7.42 -3.16 13.78
C GLY A 28 -8.89 -3.41 13.46
N GLY A 29 -9.28 -3.44 12.18
CA GLY A 29 -10.69 -3.40 11.76
C GLY A 29 -11.56 -4.56 12.25
N MET A 30 -10.97 -5.73 12.52
CA MET A 30 -11.68 -6.93 13.03
C MET A 30 -11.21 -7.30 14.46
N GLY A 31 -10.72 -6.33 15.23
CA GLY A 31 -10.25 -6.52 16.60
C GLY A 31 -8.76 -6.84 16.73
N ARG A 32 -8.26 -6.96 17.98
CA ARG A 32 -6.82 -7.07 18.28
C ARG A 32 -6.16 -8.29 17.63
N GLN A 33 -6.86 -9.42 17.57
CA GLN A 33 -6.34 -10.64 16.97
C GLN A 33 -6.07 -10.49 15.46
N TRP A 34 -6.83 -9.63 14.76
CA TRP A 34 -6.62 -9.34 13.34
C TRP A 34 -5.27 -8.68 13.04
N TYR A 35 -4.80 -7.88 14.00
CA TYR A 35 -3.50 -7.24 13.99
C TYR A 35 -2.39 -8.20 14.48
N GLU A 36 -2.54 -8.77 15.68
CA GLU A 36 -1.50 -9.60 16.32
C GLU A 36 -1.15 -10.85 15.49
N ASN A 37 -2.17 -11.48 14.87
CA ASN A 37 -1.95 -12.66 14.04
C ASN A 37 -1.23 -12.36 12.73
N LEU A 38 -0.93 -11.09 12.42
CA LEU A 38 -0.22 -10.71 11.20
C LEU A 38 1.14 -10.07 11.39
N LYS A 39 1.57 -9.90 12.64
CA LYS A 39 2.91 -9.39 12.94
C LYS A 39 3.96 -10.40 12.52
N TYR A 40 5.22 -9.96 12.49
CA TYR A 40 6.36 -10.85 12.30
C TYR A 40 6.28 -11.66 10.99
N LEU A 41 6.39 -12.98 11.07
CA LEU A 41 6.50 -13.89 9.93
C LEU A 41 5.26 -13.95 9.04
N LYS A 42 4.13 -13.39 9.50
CA LYS A 42 2.87 -13.38 8.77
C LYS A 42 2.63 -12.07 8.03
N LYS A 43 3.56 -11.10 8.08
CA LYS A 43 3.36 -9.76 7.54
C LYS A 43 3.03 -9.72 6.06
N LYS A 44 3.54 -10.68 5.29
CA LYS A 44 3.22 -10.85 3.86
C LYS A 44 1.73 -10.92 3.56
N ASN A 45 0.93 -11.42 4.49
CA ASN A 45 -0.52 -11.51 4.32
C ASN A 45 -1.17 -10.14 4.12
N THR A 46 -0.60 -9.05 4.66
CA THR A 46 -1.10 -7.69 4.43
C THR A 46 -1.06 -7.33 2.95
N PHE A 47 0.02 -7.71 2.26
CA PHE A 47 0.22 -7.38 0.84
C PHE A 47 -0.66 -8.25 -0.06
N THR A 48 -0.81 -9.52 0.26
CA THR A 48 -1.73 -10.40 -0.48
C THR A 48 -3.20 -10.01 -0.28
N ASP A 49 -3.57 -9.53 0.91
CA ASP A 49 -4.94 -9.08 1.19
C ASP A 49 -5.32 -7.88 0.32
N ILE A 50 -4.44 -6.88 0.19
CA ILE A 50 -4.75 -5.71 -0.62
C ILE A 50 -4.78 -6.03 -2.13
N ILE A 51 -3.95 -6.98 -2.59
CA ILE A 51 -4.02 -7.52 -3.95
C ILE A 51 -5.38 -8.18 -4.17
N ALA A 52 -5.81 -9.06 -3.26
CA ALA A 52 -7.10 -9.72 -3.34
C ALA A 52 -8.28 -8.73 -3.33
N CYS A 53 -8.21 -7.70 -2.49
CA CYS A 53 -9.21 -6.63 -2.47
C CYS A 53 -9.27 -5.85 -3.79
N ALA A 54 -8.12 -5.53 -4.38
CA ALA A 54 -8.04 -4.85 -5.66
C ALA A 54 -8.60 -5.70 -6.81
N GLU A 55 -8.27 -6.99 -6.85
CA GLU A 55 -8.82 -7.93 -7.83
C GLU A 55 -10.33 -8.08 -7.69
N TYR A 56 -10.83 -8.19 -6.45
CA TYR A 56 -12.26 -8.23 -6.18
C TYR A 56 -12.98 -6.98 -6.69
N CYS A 57 -12.41 -5.78 -6.51
CA CYS A 57 -12.99 -4.55 -7.03
C CYS A 57 -13.08 -4.51 -8.56
N ILE A 58 -12.09 -5.09 -9.24
CA ILE A 58 -12.10 -5.23 -10.70
C ILE A 58 -13.18 -6.23 -11.13
N GLU A 59 -13.24 -7.39 -10.47
CA GLU A 59 -14.22 -8.45 -10.75
C GLU A 59 -15.66 -7.98 -10.57
N GLN A 60 -15.94 -7.26 -9.47
CA GLN A 60 -17.26 -6.68 -9.19
C GLN A 60 -17.57 -5.42 -9.99
N ARG A 61 -16.66 -5.00 -10.89
CA ARG A 61 -16.81 -3.82 -11.76
C ARG A 61 -17.00 -2.51 -10.98
N PHE A 62 -16.46 -2.41 -9.76
CA PHE A 62 -16.42 -1.16 -9.01
C PHE A 62 -15.42 -0.17 -9.62
N CYS A 63 -14.33 -0.67 -10.19
CA CYS A 63 -13.35 0.12 -10.92
C CYS A 63 -12.69 -0.72 -12.02
N PRO A 64 -12.59 -0.23 -13.27
CA PRO A 64 -11.83 -0.93 -14.31
C PRO A 64 -10.33 -0.90 -13.98
N LYS A 65 -9.61 -1.96 -14.33
CA LYS A 65 -8.17 -2.14 -14.03
C LYS A 65 -7.34 -0.94 -14.48
N GLU A 66 -7.66 -0.36 -15.64
CA GLU A 66 -6.92 0.74 -16.26
C GLU A 66 -7.04 2.06 -15.50
N LYS A 67 -7.97 2.15 -14.54
CA LYS A 67 -8.20 3.33 -13.70
C LYS A 67 -8.00 3.06 -12.21
N LEU A 68 -7.59 1.85 -11.83
CA LEU A 68 -7.37 1.50 -10.43
C LEU A 68 -6.09 2.16 -9.93
N CYS A 69 -6.20 2.88 -8.82
CA CYS A 69 -5.08 3.54 -8.16
C CYS A 69 -4.97 3.06 -6.72
N ILE A 70 -3.77 3.14 -6.14
CA ILE A 70 -3.52 2.81 -4.74
C ILE A 70 -2.72 3.92 -4.07
N GLU A 71 -3.00 4.19 -2.80
CA GLU A 71 -2.26 5.16 -2.01
C GLU A 71 -1.91 4.61 -0.63
N GLY A 72 -0.75 5.01 -0.11
CA GLY A 72 -0.28 4.63 1.22
C GLY A 72 0.78 5.61 1.74
N ARG A 73 0.92 5.69 3.07
CA ARG A 73 1.89 6.59 3.73
C ARG A 73 2.61 5.88 4.88
N ASN A 74 3.90 6.18 5.11
CA ASN A 74 4.72 5.54 6.15
C ASN A 74 4.74 3.99 5.98
N ALA A 75 4.22 3.21 6.95
CA ALA A 75 4.05 1.76 6.83
C ALA A 75 3.08 1.38 5.71
N GLY A 76 2.16 2.26 5.32
CA GLY A 76 1.39 2.11 4.10
C GLY A 76 2.26 2.20 2.84
N GLY A 77 3.35 2.97 2.86
CA GLY A 77 4.32 3.02 1.77
C GLY A 77 5.12 1.72 1.60
N LEU A 78 5.40 1.01 2.70
CA LEU A 78 5.91 -0.37 2.66
C LEU A 78 4.95 -1.27 1.88
N LEU A 79 3.65 -1.19 2.20
CA LEU A 79 2.60 -1.92 1.49
C LEU A 79 2.59 -1.58 -0.01
N ILE A 80 2.62 -0.29 -0.37
CA ILE A 80 2.64 0.13 -1.77
C ILE A 80 3.85 -0.47 -2.49
N GLY A 81 5.06 -0.30 -1.94
CA GLY A 81 6.28 -0.81 -2.56
C GLY A 81 6.26 -2.34 -2.73
N SER A 82 5.85 -3.06 -1.68
CA SER A 82 5.80 -4.53 -1.69
C SER A 82 4.83 -5.03 -2.75
N VAL A 83 3.66 -4.40 -2.86
CA VAL A 83 2.61 -4.77 -3.81
C VAL A 83 3.00 -4.43 -5.25
N LEU A 84 3.70 -3.31 -5.48
CA LEU A 84 4.20 -2.97 -6.81
C LEU A 84 5.25 -3.97 -7.31
N ASN A 85 6.08 -4.52 -6.43
CA ASN A 85 7.01 -5.58 -6.81
C ASN A 85 6.27 -6.91 -7.09
N MET A 86 5.24 -7.24 -6.32
CA MET A 86 4.47 -8.48 -6.48
C MET A 86 3.51 -8.47 -7.69
N ARG A 87 2.84 -7.34 -7.93
CA ARG A 87 1.77 -7.16 -8.93
C ARG A 87 1.85 -5.76 -9.58
N PRO A 88 2.93 -5.46 -10.33
CA PRO A 88 3.11 -4.17 -10.98
C PRO A 88 2.02 -3.86 -12.02
N ASP A 89 1.33 -4.89 -12.51
CA ASP A 89 0.27 -4.77 -13.51
C ASP A 89 -1.08 -4.30 -12.92
N LEU A 90 -1.26 -4.34 -11.60
CA LEU A 90 -2.59 -4.24 -10.98
C LEU A 90 -3.07 -2.80 -10.82
N PHE A 91 -2.17 -1.85 -10.61
CA PHE A 91 -2.49 -0.45 -10.36
C PHE A 91 -1.92 0.46 -11.45
N LYS A 92 -2.76 1.35 -11.99
CA LYS A 92 -2.33 2.32 -13.01
C LYS A 92 -1.46 3.43 -12.41
N VAL A 93 -1.78 3.86 -11.20
CA VAL A 93 -1.05 4.89 -10.45
C VAL A 93 -0.94 4.48 -8.99
N ALA A 94 0.25 4.68 -8.41
CA ALA A 94 0.50 4.45 -6.99
C ALA A 94 1.05 5.73 -6.34
N PHE A 95 0.47 6.10 -5.20
CA PHE A 95 0.94 7.23 -4.38
C PHE A 95 1.56 6.70 -3.10
N SER A 96 2.86 6.96 -2.91
CA SER A 96 3.63 6.47 -1.75
C SER A 96 4.21 7.65 -0.99
N GLY A 97 3.55 8.06 0.10
CA GLY A 97 3.97 9.21 0.91
C GLY A 97 4.92 8.83 2.04
N VAL A 98 6.04 9.54 2.19
CA VAL A 98 7.09 9.28 3.23
C VAL A 98 7.32 7.77 3.48
N PRO A 99 7.66 7.00 2.44
CA PRO A 99 7.40 5.57 2.47
C PRO A 99 8.53 4.78 3.15
N PHE A 100 8.16 3.83 4.00
CA PHE A 100 9.09 2.89 4.64
C PHE A 100 9.49 1.77 3.66
N VAL A 101 10.39 2.06 2.72
CA VAL A 101 10.76 1.15 1.62
C VAL A 101 12.08 0.42 1.81
N ASP A 102 13.01 1.00 2.57
CA ASP A 102 14.30 0.38 2.92
C ASP A 102 14.20 -0.36 4.26
N ALA A 103 13.22 -1.25 4.36
CA ALA A 103 12.80 -1.85 5.62
C ALA A 103 13.88 -2.74 6.25
N LEU A 104 14.54 -3.58 5.45
CA LEU A 104 15.56 -4.49 5.95
C LEU A 104 16.78 -3.73 6.48
N ALA A 105 17.34 -2.80 5.72
CA ALA A 105 18.50 -2.03 6.15
C ALA A 105 18.17 -1.19 7.39
N THR A 106 17.01 -0.52 7.39
CA THR A 106 16.56 0.29 8.54
C THR A 106 16.42 -0.55 9.81
N MET A 107 15.82 -1.74 9.71
CA MET A 107 15.57 -2.60 10.86
C MET A 107 16.84 -3.32 11.37
N LEU A 108 17.91 -3.37 10.57
CA LEU A 108 19.22 -3.88 10.97
C LEU A 108 20.03 -2.85 11.79
N ASP A 109 19.75 -1.55 11.65
CA ASP A 109 20.48 -0.48 12.34
C ASP A 109 19.72 0.04 13.57
N PRO A 110 20.14 -0.32 14.81
CA PRO A 110 19.48 0.13 16.03
C PRO A 110 19.72 1.61 16.36
N THR A 111 20.61 2.31 15.64
CA THR A 111 20.88 3.73 15.86
C THR A 111 19.84 4.64 15.20
N ILE A 112 19.10 4.11 14.22
CA ILE A 112 17.98 4.81 13.59
C ILE A 112 16.81 4.88 14.58
N PRO A 113 16.21 6.07 14.82
CA PRO A 113 15.07 6.21 15.71
C PRO A 113 13.93 5.24 15.33
N LEU A 114 13.22 4.74 16.35
CA LEU A 114 12.11 3.77 16.26
C LEU A 114 12.52 2.32 15.95
N THR A 115 13.68 2.04 15.36
CA THR A 115 14.06 0.67 14.95
C THR A 115 13.92 -0.35 16.07
N THR A 116 14.45 -0.06 17.25
CA THR A 116 14.44 -1.00 18.39
C THR A 116 13.03 -1.30 18.89
N SER A 117 12.15 -0.29 18.93
CA SER A 117 10.73 -0.47 19.29
C SER A 117 9.94 -1.18 18.19
N GLU A 118 10.28 -0.93 16.93
CA GLU A 118 9.58 -1.51 15.79
C GLU A 118 9.93 -2.98 15.51
N TRP A 119 10.99 -3.52 16.15
CA TRP A 119 11.19 -4.97 16.17
C TRP A 119 10.01 -5.73 16.76
N GLU A 120 9.24 -5.12 17.66
CA GLU A 120 8.00 -5.71 18.17
C GLU A 120 6.91 -5.80 17.09
N GLU A 121 6.99 -5.02 16.01
CA GLU A 121 6.05 -5.05 14.89
C GLU A 121 6.51 -6.00 13.77
N TRP A 122 7.74 -5.80 13.31
CA TRP A 122 8.27 -6.45 12.10
C TRP A 122 9.09 -7.70 12.40
N GLY A 123 9.64 -7.80 13.62
CA GLY A 123 10.68 -8.75 13.98
C GLY A 123 12.08 -8.15 13.90
N ASP A 124 13.01 -8.77 14.62
CA ASP A 124 14.41 -8.35 14.68
C ASP A 124 15.25 -9.05 13.59
N PRO A 125 15.60 -8.36 12.48
CA PRO A 125 16.28 -8.99 11.35
C PRO A 125 17.74 -9.36 11.62
N ARG A 126 18.29 -9.06 12.81
CA ARG A 126 19.57 -9.64 13.25
C ARG A 126 19.44 -11.14 13.52
N LYS A 127 18.20 -11.63 13.69
CA LYS A 127 17.88 -13.05 13.69
C LYS A 127 17.53 -13.48 12.27
N GLU A 128 18.17 -14.55 11.81
CA GLU A 128 18.08 -15.04 10.43
C GLU A 128 16.63 -15.25 9.94
N VAL A 129 15.75 -15.77 10.80
CA VAL A 129 14.34 -16.02 10.46
C VAL A 129 13.58 -14.74 10.08
N PHE A 130 13.83 -13.64 10.80
CA PHE A 130 13.21 -12.36 10.51
C PHE A 130 13.90 -11.65 9.34
N SER A 131 15.22 -11.81 9.21
CA SER A 131 15.97 -11.30 8.05
C SER A 131 15.43 -11.86 6.74
N HIS A 132 15.30 -13.19 6.64
CA HIS A 132 14.75 -13.86 5.47
C HIS A 132 13.30 -13.47 5.21
N CYS A 133 12.48 -13.42 6.26
CA CYS A 133 11.09 -13.01 6.12
C CYS A 133 10.99 -11.57 5.58
N MET A 134 11.70 -10.62 6.18
CA MET A 134 11.67 -9.21 5.81
C MET A 134 12.22 -8.97 4.41
N LYS A 135 13.38 -9.56 4.09
CA LYS A 135 13.98 -9.49 2.74
C LYS A 135 13.01 -9.96 1.67
N SER A 136 12.18 -10.96 1.97
CA SER A 136 11.26 -11.53 1.00
C SER A 136 10.05 -10.64 0.65
N TYR A 137 9.89 -9.48 1.29
CA TYR A 137 8.89 -8.47 0.94
C TYR A 137 9.40 -7.04 0.91
N ALA A 138 10.58 -6.74 1.49
CA ALA A 138 11.12 -5.39 1.56
C ALA A 138 11.25 -4.78 0.14
N PRO A 139 10.68 -3.59 -0.12
CA PRO A 139 10.57 -3.04 -1.47
C PRO A 139 11.90 -2.82 -2.18
N VAL A 140 12.92 -2.33 -1.50
CA VAL A 140 14.24 -2.08 -2.11
C VAL A 140 15.01 -3.38 -2.40
N ASP A 141 14.67 -4.46 -1.72
CA ASP A 141 15.36 -5.75 -1.82
C ASP A 141 14.74 -6.71 -2.87
N ASN A 142 13.66 -6.31 -3.57
CA ASN A 142 12.94 -7.13 -4.57
C ASN A 142 12.62 -6.31 -5.82
#